data_AF-A0A0G0MV03-F1
#
_entry.id   AF-A0A0G0MV03-F1
#
_cell.length_a   1.000
_cell.length_b   1.000
_cell.length_c   1.000
_cell.angle_alpha   90.00
_cell.angle_beta   90.00
_cell.angle_gamma   90.00
#
_symmetry.space_group_name_H-M   'P 1'
#
loop_
_entity.id
_entity.type
_entity.pdbx_description
1 polymer ?
#
loop_
_entity_poly.entity_id
_entity_poly.type
_entity_poly.pdbx_seq_one_letter_code
_entity_poly.pdbx_strand_id
1 'polypeptide(L)'
;MSDLDRPLVLGMPQLGSLEIGLPQMGFGEISEDNVDSPIQDGRFAVYRKMVGVLPVVLVAAGVSVLSAQSGCPSFDNDGDGFTTEQGDCDDSKAQVYLGAPEFCDGLDNDCDGTVDDGAMQVLYADVDGDGFGVMGTGKGGQACMWPLPTGKAMKRGDCDDANAKRYPGATDGAEDGTDDDCGGSDDPDPNVGLSKKSVEGLQLALDGVGQDTRTIWVGAGTYLEHNLDFAGKAVKLVSVDGAEQTVVDAEEQGTVVVFDQGEGADAGLDGFTLTGGLGSLGGGGCIQGSSPSISNSIITGNSATYGGGVYISGNSYPFFERVSVNGNEATDSGGGLFMGNGTMMNFKGGEVNYNTALIEGGGVMVDGGTAMLTTIVLNWNRALRGSAVYAIGAVANLNTCEIKGNIPTEGGALEGGVGAYFSLDQAIVDDNGDPGSLAGLFFADSSASANIKNSILVNNAIYNLYVLSGSVRLGYTDLYQATGAYINYSAPLGAEATWVGLSSVDPGFLTANDYHLLEFSPLVDLGDSNVVDIDGSRSDMGIYGGLNGGSWDRDGDGFKDYFWPGGHYDAPTGFMAAEYDANDYDSTVH
;
A
#
# COMPACT_ATOMS: atom_id res chain seq x y z
N MET A 1 66.82 -24.20 -32.16
CA MET A 1 65.59 -23.53 -32.62
C MET A 1 64.46 -24.50 -32.31
N SER A 2 64.06 -24.57 -31.04
CA SER A 2 63.02 -23.73 -30.37
C SER A 2 61.64 -24.35 -30.62
N ASP A 3 61.15 -25.22 -29.75
CA ASP A 3 60.46 -24.95 -28.46
C ASP A 3 58.96 -24.71 -28.62
N LEU A 4 58.17 -25.52 -27.88
CA LEU A 4 56.93 -25.24 -27.11
C LEU A 4 55.81 -24.43 -27.82
N ASP A 5 54.52 -24.73 -27.74
CA ASP A 5 53.76 -25.24 -26.60
C ASP A 5 52.34 -25.68 -27.01
N ARG A 6 51.75 -26.51 -26.14
CA ARG A 6 50.40 -27.11 -26.23
C ARG A 6 49.35 -26.21 -25.53
N PRO A 7 48.04 -26.32 -25.82
CA PRO A 7 47.01 -25.66 -25.02
C PRO A 7 46.78 -26.37 -23.68
N LEU A 8 46.74 -25.58 -22.61
CA LEU A 8 46.40 -25.96 -21.23
C LEU A 8 44.96 -26.48 -21.13
N VAL A 9 44.80 -27.66 -20.52
CA VAL A 9 43.55 -28.13 -19.90
C VAL A 9 43.86 -28.34 -18.43
N LEU A 10 43.27 -27.52 -17.56
CA LEU A 10 43.40 -27.64 -16.10
C LEU A 10 42.44 -28.72 -15.60
N GLY A 11 43.00 -29.80 -15.06
CA GLY A 11 42.27 -30.88 -14.42
C GLY A 11 41.86 -30.55 -12.98
N MET A 12 40.65 -30.95 -12.62
CA MET A 12 40.19 -31.08 -11.24
C MET A 12 40.65 -32.45 -10.69
N PRO A 13 41.11 -32.54 -9.42
CA PRO A 13 41.53 -33.80 -8.83
C PRO A 13 40.34 -34.67 -8.41
N GLN A 14 40.43 -35.96 -8.73
CA GLN A 14 39.54 -37.01 -8.24
C GLN A 14 39.72 -37.22 -6.74
N LEU A 15 38.60 -37.26 -6.00
CA LEU A 15 38.53 -37.83 -4.66
C LEU A 15 37.74 -39.14 -4.73
N GLY A 16 38.36 -40.20 -4.23
CA GLY A 16 37.86 -41.56 -4.29
C GLY A 16 36.62 -41.80 -3.43
N SER A 17 35.73 -42.62 -3.95
CA SER A 17 34.59 -43.20 -3.25
C SER A 17 35.08 -44.23 -2.22
N LEU A 18 34.83 -43.95 -0.94
CA LEU A 18 34.88 -44.94 0.13
C LEU A 18 33.47 -45.54 0.29
N GLU A 19 33.26 -46.75 -0.23
CA GLU A 19 32.08 -47.56 0.07
C GLU A 19 32.14 -48.04 1.52
N ILE A 20 31.11 -47.70 2.31
CA ILE A 20 30.75 -48.41 3.53
C ILE A 20 29.32 -48.89 3.33
N GLY A 21 29.18 -50.17 2.99
CA GLY A 21 27.89 -50.85 2.94
C GLY A 21 27.39 -51.17 4.35
N LEU A 22 26.07 -51.16 4.51
CA LEU A 22 25.24 -51.97 5.43
C LEU A 22 23.74 -51.64 5.15
N PRO A 23 22.79 -52.52 5.51
CA PRO A 23 22.01 -53.31 4.55
C PRO A 23 20.59 -52.80 4.31
N GLN A 24 19.98 -53.31 3.24
CA GLN A 24 18.58 -53.12 2.89
C GLN A 24 17.63 -53.83 3.88
N MET A 25 16.56 -53.13 4.27
CA MET A 25 15.28 -53.72 4.63
C MET A 25 14.17 -52.95 3.91
N GLY A 26 13.31 -53.67 3.20
CA GLY A 26 12.20 -53.13 2.43
C GLY A 26 10.84 -53.20 3.16
N PHE A 27 9.80 -53.00 2.34
CA PHE A 27 8.35 -52.98 2.60
C PHE A 27 7.83 -51.65 3.18
N GLY A 28 6.75 -51.05 2.67
CA GLY A 28 5.80 -51.41 1.62
C GLY A 28 4.72 -50.32 1.53
N GLU A 29 4.13 -50.14 0.36
CA GLU A 29 2.95 -49.28 0.14
C GLU A 29 1.74 -49.82 0.93
N ILE A 30 0.93 -48.91 1.50
CA ILE A 30 -0.41 -49.24 2.02
C ILE A 30 -1.37 -48.13 1.59
N SER A 31 -2.47 -48.57 0.98
CA SER A 31 -3.56 -47.80 0.38
C SER A 31 -4.58 -47.28 1.39
N GLU A 32 -5.34 -46.26 0.98
CA GLU A 32 -6.54 -45.74 1.62
C GLU A 32 -7.72 -46.74 1.55
N ASP A 33 -8.49 -46.88 2.64
CA ASP A 33 -9.95 -47.08 2.62
C ASP A 33 -10.60 -47.10 4.04
N ASN A 34 -11.56 -46.18 4.24
CA ASN A 34 -12.79 -46.15 5.07
C ASN A 34 -12.84 -46.08 6.62
N VAL A 35 -13.20 -44.86 7.10
CA VAL A 35 -14.38 -44.40 7.90
C VAL A 35 -14.98 -45.25 9.04
N ASP A 36 -14.94 -44.72 10.28
CA ASP A 36 -16.10 -44.46 11.19
C ASP A 36 -15.66 -43.69 12.48
N SER A 37 -16.39 -42.61 12.83
CA SER A 37 -16.20 -41.56 13.87
C SER A 37 -16.10 -42.02 15.35
N PRO A 38 -15.89 -41.15 16.39
CA PRO A 38 -15.66 -39.69 16.43
C PRO A 38 -14.44 -39.21 17.28
N ILE A 39 -13.98 -37.99 16.95
CA ILE A 39 -13.39 -36.93 17.80
C ILE A 39 -12.93 -37.35 19.21
N GLN A 40 -11.60 -37.39 19.42
CA GLN A 40 -10.92 -36.79 20.59
C GLN A 40 -9.45 -36.47 20.22
N ASP A 41 -9.00 -35.32 20.70
CA ASP A 41 -7.62 -34.81 20.75
C ASP A 41 -6.96 -34.34 19.45
N GLY A 42 -7.14 -33.04 19.21
CA GLY A 42 -6.48 -32.26 18.18
C GLY A 42 -4.96 -32.24 18.33
N ARG A 43 -4.28 -32.47 17.21
CA ARG A 43 -2.95 -31.94 16.89
C ARG A 43 -2.90 -31.67 15.39
N PHE A 44 -2.84 -30.39 15.03
CA PHE A 44 -2.53 -29.95 13.68
C PHE A 44 -1.11 -30.40 13.30
N ALA A 45 -0.97 -30.99 12.12
CA ALA A 45 0.31 -31.22 11.48
C ALA A 45 0.68 -29.96 10.68
N VAL A 46 1.64 -29.17 11.17
CA VAL A 46 2.30 -28.13 10.38
C VAL A 46 3.46 -28.78 9.60
N TYR A 47 3.34 -28.81 8.28
CA TYR A 47 4.49 -28.98 7.40
C TYR A 47 5.26 -27.66 7.32
N ARG A 48 6.43 -27.59 7.97
CA ARG A 48 7.46 -26.58 7.64
C ARG A 48 8.80 -27.27 7.49
N LYS A 49 9.30 -27.34 6.25
CA LYS A 49 10.67 -27.72 5.93
C LYS A 49 11.32 -26.58 5.17
N MET A 50 11.84 -25.60 5.91
CA MET A 50 12.94 -24.75 5.43
C MET A 50 14.14 -25.01 6.33
N VAL A 51 15.22 -25.47 5.70
CA VAL A 51 16.49 -25.80 6.31
C VAL A 51 17.24 -24.51 6.60
N GLY A 52 17.43 -24.22 7.89
CA GLY A 52 18.35 -23.18 8.35
C GLY A 52 19.80 -23.62 8.28
N VAL A 53 20.69 -22.66 8.04
CA VAL A 53 22.14 -22.78 8.27
C VAL A 53 22.55 -21.65 9.20
N LEU A 54 22.93 -21.97 10.43
CA LEU A 54 23.84 -21.17 11.28
C LEU A 54 24.54 -22.10 12.28
N PRO A 55 25.80 -21.79 12.67
CA PRO A 55 26.73 -22.76 13.22
C PRO A 55 26.61 -22.94 14.73
N VAL A 56 26.88 -24.17 15.14
CA VAL A 56 26.96 -24.64 16.53
C VAL A 56 28.13 -23.98 17.26
N VAL A 57 27.85 -23.24 18.34
CA VAL A 57 28.81 -22.94 19.40
C VAL A 57 28.53 -23.90 20.56
N LEU A 58 29.49 -24.80 20.80
CA LEU A 58 29.52 -25.68 21.97
C LEU A 58 29.83 -24.83 23.23
N VAL A 59 28.94 -24.80 24.21
CA VAL A 59 29.29 -24.53 25.60
C VAL A 59 28.67 -25.58 26.52
N ALA A 60 29.51 -26.08 27.41
CA ALA A 60 29.35 -27.27 28.22
C ALA A 60 28.21 -27.21 29.25
N ALA A 61 27.69 -28.40 29.54
CA ALA A 61 26.67 -28.68 30.53
C ALA A 61 27.05 -28.21 31.95
N GLY A 62 26.10 -27.52 32.59
CA GLY A 62 26.04 -27.31 34.03
C GLY A 62 24.59 -27.44 34.48
N VAL A 63 24.20 -28.64 34.93
CA VAL A 63 22.90 -28.87 35.55
C VAL A 63 22.90 -28.18 36.91
N SER A 64 22.02 -27.19 37.08
CA SER A 64 21.62 -26.67 38.39
C SER A 64 20.11 -26.78 38.49
N VAL A 65 19.64 -27.52 39.48
CA VAL A 65 18.22 -27.71 39.79
C VAL A 65 17.71 -26.41 40.39
N LEU A 66 16.89 -25.65 39.65
CA LEU A 66 16.02 -24.62 40.21
C LEU A 66 14.57 -25.10 40.13
N SER A 67 13.85 -24.85 41.22
CA SER A 67 12.49 -25.30 41.50
C SER A 67 11.51 -24.96 40.40
N ALA A 68 10.69 -25.95 40.01
CA ALA A 68 9.43 -25.69 39.32
C ALA A 68 8.54 -24.85 40.25
N GLN A 69 8.40 -23.57 39.93
CA GLN A 69 7.31 -22.77 40.43
C GLN A 69 6.18 -22.95 39.44
N SER A 70 5.04 -23.42 39.95
CA SER A 70 3.80 -23.62 39.24
C SER A 70 3.27 -22.29 38.69
N GLY A 71 3.30 -22.13 37.37
CA GLY A 71 2.47 -21.18 36.62
C GLY A 71 1.65 -21.98 35.59
N CYS A 72 0.35 -21.74 35.52
CA CYS A 72 -0.45 -22.11 34.35
C CYS A 72 0.14 -21.38 33.12
N PRO A 73 0.04 -21.91 31.89
CA PRO A 73 0.25 -21.06 30.72
C PRO A 73 -0.74 -19.90 30.80
N SER A 74 -0.24 -18.66 30.77
CA SER A 74 -1.07 -17.48 30.56
C SER A 74 -1.86 -17.67 29.27
N PHE A 75 -3.17 -17.47 29.35
CA PHE A 75 -4.06 -17.47 28.19
C PHE A 75 -4.28 -16.02 27.81
N ASP A 76 -4.02 -15.72 26.55
CA ASP A 76 -4.45 -14.51 25.86
C ASP A 76 -5.99 -14.52 25.84
N ASN A 77 -6.64 -13.73 26.70
CA ASN A 77 -8.10 -13.78 26.86
C ASN A 77 -8.86 -12.85 25.92
N ASP A 78 -8.20 -11.87 25.33
CA ASP A 78 -8.81 -10.88 24.44
C ASP A 78 -8.42 -11.06 22.96
N GLY A 79 -7.42 -11.91 22.69
CA GLY A 79 -7.03 -12.39 21.37
C GLY A 79 -6.07 -11.46 20.62
N ASP A 80 -5.35 -10.58 21.31
CA ASP A 80 -4.40 -9.65 20.67
C ASP A 80 -3.01 -10.26 20.40
N GLY A 81 -2.77 -11.49 20.86
CA GLY A 81 -1.52 -12.20 20.68
C GLY A 81 -0.48 -11.94 21.78
N PHE A 82 -0.81 -11.14 22.79
CA PHE A 82 -0.04 -10.92 23.99
C PHE A 82 -0.73 -11.59 25.19
N THR A 83 0.05 -11.84 26.23
CA THR A 83 -0.47 -12.38 27.48
C THR A 83 0.07 -11.53 28.61
N THR A 84 -0.55 -11.61 29.77
CA THR A 84 -0.01 -11.00 31.00
C THR A 84 1.48 -11.29 31.27
N GLU A 85 2.01 -12.45 30.84
CA GLU A 85 3.44 -12.79 30.99
C GLU A 85 4.35 -12.13 29.94
N GLN A 86 3.79 -11.68 28.83
CA GLN A 86 4.48 -11.01 27.72
C GLN A 86 4.44 -9.48 27.83
N GLY A 87 3.86 -8.93 28.89
CA GLY A 87 3.86 -7.50 29.18
C GLY A 87 2.51 -6.80 28.94
N ASP A 88 1.46 -7.55 28.63
CA ASP A 88 0.10 -7.01 28.60
C ASP A 88 -0.40 -6.77 30.05
N CYS A 89 -0.79 -5.53 30.32
CA CYS A 89 -1.17 -5.03 31.62
C CYS A 89 -2.69 -5.13 31.89
N ASP A 90 -3.52 -5.44 30.88
CA ASP A 90 -4.95 -5.71 30.99
C ASP A 90 -5.42 -6.72 29.91
N ASP A 91 -5.07 -8.00 30.13
CA ASP A 91 -5.37 -9.23 29.36
C ASP A 91 -6.87 -9.58 29.30
N SER A 92 -7.70 -8.55 29.21
CA SER A 92 -9.14 -8.57 28.97
C SER A 92 -9.56 -7.54 27.91
N LYS A 93 -8.60 -6.80 27.35
CA LYS A 93 -8.75 -5.73 26.38
C LYS A 93 -7.64 -5.82 25.33
N ALA A 94 -8.01 -6.25 24.13
CA ALA A 94 -7.11 -6.44 22.98
C ALA A 94 -6.38 -5.17 22.48
N GLN A 95 -6.63 -4.02 23.10
CA GLN A 95 -6.02 -2.73 22.83
C GLN A 95 -5.00 -2.33 23.91
N VAL A 96 -4.71 -3.22 24.86
CA VAL A 96 -3.81 -2.98 25.98
C VAL A 96 -2.74 -4.06 25.96
N TYR A 97 -1.56 -3.75 25.43
CA TYR A 97 -0.43 -4.66 25.38
C TYR A 97 0.88 -3.88 25.25
N LEU A 98 2.00 -4.54 25.57
CA LEU A 98 3.30 -3.89 25.56
C LEU A 98 3.63 -3.29 24.17
N GLY A 99 3.68 -1.96 24.08
CA GLY A 99 3.94 -1.21 22.83
C GLY A 99 2.74 -1.03 21.90
N ALA A 100 1.51 -1.18 22.41
CA ALA A 100 0.30 -0.82 21.66
C ALA A 100 0.26 0.69 21.34
N PRO A 101 -0.48 1.13 20.30
CA PRO A 101 -0.76 2.55 20.10
C PRO A 101 -1.61 3.13 21.25
N GLU A 102 -1.25 4.33 21.71
CA GLU A 102 -1.98 5.06 22.74
C GLU A 102 -3.26 5.73 22.20
N PHE A 103 -4.37 5.56 22.91
CA PHE A 103 -5.64 6.23 22.62
C PHE A 103 -6.02 7.17 23.77
N CYS A 104 -6.73 8.27 23.51
CA CYS A 104 -7.27 9.14 24.57
C CYS A 104 -8.50 8.51 25.25
N ASP A 105 -8.36 7.32 25.83
CA ASP A 105 -9.44 6.60 26.51
C ASP A 105 -9.20 6.44 28.02
N GLY A 106 -8.10 6.99 28.53
CA GLY A 106 -7.71 6.94 29.92
C GLY A 106 -7.13 5.59 30.34
N LEU A 107 -6.73 4.77 29.38
CA LEU A 107 -5.98 3.55 29.58
C LEU A 107 -4.50 3.78 29.28
N ASP A 108 -3.67 2.95 29.90
CA ASP A 108 -2.26 2.78 29.56
C ASP A 108 -2.28 1.65 28.53
N ASN A 109 -2.39 1.98 27.24
CA ASN A 109 -2.57 1.01 26.17
C ASN A 109 -1.26 0.28 25.89
N ASP A 110 -0.14 0.98 25.94
CA ASP A 110 1.18 0.46 25.61
C ASP A 110 1.91 -0.18 26.79
N CYS A 111 1.30 -0.15 27.98
CA CYS A 111 1.78 -0.71 29.23
C CYS A 111 3.13 -0.15 29.69
N ASP A 112 3.47 1.09 29.32
CA ASP A 112 4.70 1.77 29.73
C ASP A 112 4.62 2.42 31.13
N GLY A 113 3.41 2.46 31.70
CA GLY A 113 3.12 3.01 33.02
C GLY A 113 2.69 4.48 33.01
N THR A 114 2.52 5.06 31.83
CA THR A 114 1.90 6.36 31.61
C THR A 114 0.58 6.17 30.85
N VAL A 115 -0.32 7.16 30.96
CA VAL A 115 -1.67 7.05 30.39
C VAL A 115 -1.80 8.13 29.33
N ASP A 116 -2.19 7.73 28.13
CA ASP A 116 -2.43 8.57 26.96
C ASP A 116 -1.22 9.43 26.53
N ASP A 117 0.03 9.00 26.74
CA ASP A 117 1.23 9.82 26.53
C ASP A 117 1.70 9.88 25.06
N GLY A 118 1.27 8.91 24.25
CA GLY A 118 1.38 8.90 22.78
C GLY A 118 0.12 9.33 22.04
N ALA A 119 -0.99 9.61 22.75
CA ALA A 119 -2.25 9.96 22.11
C ALA A 119 -2.29 11.46 21.76
N MET A 120 -2.64 11.80 20.52
CA MET A 120 -2.87 13.18 20.10
C MET A 120 -4.20 13.28 19.38
N GLN A 121 -5.14 14.03 19.95
CA GLN A 121 -6.43 14.28 19.33
C GLN A 121 -6.73 15.78 19.19
N VAL A 122 -7.45 16.12 18.13
CA VAL A 122 -7.94 17.47 17.87
C VAL A 122 -9.19 17.71 18.70
N LEU A 123 -9.13 18.69 19.60
CA LEU A 123 -10.29 19.05 20.44
C LEU A 123 -11.11 20.18 19.81
N TYR A 124 -12.39 19.90 19.57
CA TYR A 124 -13.37 20.88 19.10
C TYR A 124 -14.04 21.57 20.28
N ALA A 125 -14.49 22.83 20.11
CA ALA A 125 -15.36 23.45 21.11
C ALA A 125 -16.74 22.76 21.06
N ASP A 126 -17.26 22.42 22.24
CA ASP A 126 -18.54 21.75 22.45
C ASP A 126 -19.33 22.61 23.44
N VAL A 127 -20.02 23.64 22.94
CA VAL A 127 -20.60 24.67 23.80
C VAL A 127 -21.87 24.18 24.49
N ASP A 128 -22.57 23.22 23.92
CA ASP A 128 -23.82 22.67 24.45
C ASP A 128 -23.68 21.33 25.18
N GLY A 129 -22.55 20.65 25.02
CA GLY A 129 -22.16 19.46 25.77
C GLY A 129 -22.69 18.14 25.20
N ASP A 130 -22.96 18.04 23.90
CA ASP A 130 -23.40 16.79 23.25
C ASP A 130 -22.27 15.85 22.81
N GLY A 131 -21.02 16.31 22.91
CA GLY A 131 -19.84 15.54 22.55
C GLY A 131 -19.42 15.67 21.08
N PHE A 132 -20.05 16.55 20.30
CA PHE A 132 -19.60 17.02 18.99
C PHE A 132 -19.18 18.49 19.05
N GLY A 133 -18.40 18.94 18.07
CA GLY A 133 -18.02 20.35 17.98
C GLY A 133 -18.06 20.91 16.56
N VAL A 134 -18.21 22.24 16.50
CA VAL A 134 -18.60 22.98 15.29
C VAL A 134 -17.56 22.98 14.19
N MET A 135 -18.05 23.00 12.95
CA MET A 135 -17.25 23.27 11.77
C MET A 135 -16.76 24.73 11.74
N GLY A 136 -15.45 24.95 11.89
CA GLY A 136 -14.78 26.13 11.31
C GLY A 136 -14.37 27.29 12.22
N THR A 137 -14.36 27.17 13.55
CA THR A 137 -13.93 28.29 14.44
C THR A 137 -12.94 27.87 15.53
N GLY A 138 -11.84 27.24 15.16
CA GLY A 138 -10.68 27.23 16.05
C GLY A 138 -9.64 26.22 15.62
N LYS A 139 -8.37 26.64 15.58
CA LYS A 139 -7.25 25.72 15.68
C LYS A 139 -7.50 24.86 16.93
N GLY A 140 -7.86 23.59 16.75
CA GLY A 140 -7.94 22.65 17.85
C GLY A 140 -6.57 22.63 18.52
N GLY A 141 -6.52 22.87 19.83
CA GLY A 141 -5.31 22.56 20.56
C GLY A 141 -5.14 21.05 20.47
N GLN A 142 -4.01 20.58 19.93
CA GLN A 142 -3.60 19.19 20.06
C GLN A 142 -3.31 18.96 21.54
N ALA A 143 -4.12 18.15 22.20
CA ALA A 143 -3.88 17.74 23.57
C ALA A 143 -4.70 16.49 23.85
N CYS A 144 -4.04 15.40 24.29
CA CYS A 144 -4.76 14.39 25.03
C CYS A 144 -5.01 14.86 26.45
N MET A 145 -6.27 14.90 26.84
CA MET A 145 -6.65 15.26 28.18
C MET A 145 -7.89 14.49 28.57
N TRP A 146 -7.65 13.34 29.21
CA TRP A 146 -8.66 12.55 29.87
C TRP A 146 -8.71 12.87 31.39
N PRO A 147 -9.89 13.10 31.98
CA PRO A 147 -11.18 13.26 31.33
C PRO A 147 -11.25 14.54 30.50
N LEU A 148 -11.99 14.46 29.40
CA LEU A 148 -12.20 15.57 28.45
C LEU A 148 -12.57 16.87 29.20
N PRO A 149 -11.84 17.98 28.99
CA PRO A 149 -12.15 19.23 29.66
C PRO A 149 -13.56 19.71 29.28
N THR A 150 -14.28 20.26 30.25
CA THR A 150 -15.63 20.76 30.04
C THR A 150 -15.68 21.77 28.88
N GLY A 151 -16.60 21.53 27.94
CA GLY A 151 -16.79 22.37 26.76
C GLY A 151 -15.93 21.99 25.55
N LYS A 152 -15.41 20.75 25.52
CA LYS A 152 -14.67 20.18 24.40
C LYS A 152 -15.28 18.86 23.95
N ALA A 153 -15.18 18.60 22.64
CA ALA A 153 -15.57 17.36 21.99
C ALA A 153 -14.40 16.79 21.18
N MET A 154 -14.36 15.46 21.08
CA MET A 154 -13.43 14.74 20.19
C MET A 154 -14.04 14.51 18.80
N LYS A 155 -15.37 14.56 18.68
CA LYS A 155 -16.09 14.40 17.42
C LYS A 155 -16.35 15.75 16.77
N ARG A 156 -16.24 15.81 15.44
CA ARG A 156 -16.56 16.99 14.62
C ARG A 156 -17.93 16.86 13.98
N GLY A 157 -18.47 17.98 13.53
CA GLY A 157 -19.62 17.99 12.61
C GLY A 157 -20.92 18.48 13.20
N ASP A 158 -20.86 19.06 14.40
CA ASP A 158 -22.00 19.78 14.98
C ASP A 158 -22.41 20.95 14.07
N CYS A 159 -23.69 20.97 13.71
CA CYS A 159 -24.31 21.99 12.86
C CYS A 159 -24.99 23.12 13.66
N ASP A 160 -25.16 22.97 14.99
CA ASP A 160 -25.68 23.99 15.90
C ASP A 160 -25.13 23.83 17.34
N ASP A 161 -23.92 24.37 17.57
CA ASP A 161 -23.15 24.43 18.84
C ASP A 161 -23.89 25.01 20.06
N ALA A 162 -25.11 25.52 19.88
CA ALA A 162 -25.94 26.02 20.95
C ALA A 162 -27.05 25.03 21.36
N ASN A 163 -27.14 23.88 20.70
CA ASN A 163 -28.23 22.94 20.82
C ASN A 163 -27.75 21.47 20.80
N ALA A 164 -27.60 20.91 22.00
CA ALA A 164 -27.14 19.54 22.27
C ALA A 164 -28.02 18.39 21.69
N LYS A 165 -28.98 18.72 20.84
CA LYS A 165 -29.80 17.78 20.07
C LYS A 165 -29.46 17.80 18.58
N ARG A 166 -28.51 18.63 18.15
CA ARG A 166 -28.19 18.88 16.75
C ARG A 166 -26.78 18.48 16.42
N TYR A 167 -26.61 17.19 16.17
CA TYR A 167 -25.29 16.62 15.94
C TYR A 167 -25.40 15.43 14.99
N PRO A 168 -24.29 15.06 14.32
CA PRO A 168 -24.24 13.87 13.47
C PRO A 168 -24.71 12.61 14.22
N GLY A 169 -25.83 12.04 13.77
CA GLY A 169 -26.45 10.86 14.37
C GLY A 169 -27.51 11.16 15.44
N ALA A 170 -27.95 12.41 15.60
CA ALA A 170 -29.20 12.72 16.28
C ALA A 170 -30.40 12.14 15.52
N THR A 171 -31.57 12.12 16.15
CA THR A 171 -32.81 11.66 15.50
C THR A 171 -33.62 12.85 15.04
N ASP A 172 -33.86 12.97 13.75
CA ASP A 172 -34.77 13.98 13.20
C ASP A 172 -36.19 13.79 13.75
N GLY A 173 -36.76 14.89 14.25
CA GLY A 173 -38.15 14.95 14.66
C GLY A 173 -39.05 14.87 13.43
N ALA A 174 -40.08 14.01 13.46
CA ALA A 174 -41.08 14.01 12.39
C ALA A 174 -41.77 15.39 12.30
N GLU A 175 -41.44 16.16 11.26
CA GLU A 175 -42.09 17.39 10.82
C GLU A 175 -41.85 18.67 11.66
N ASP A 176 -40.69 18.86 12.28
CA ASP A 176 -40.39 20.14 12.97
C ASP A 176 -39.66 21.18 12.12
N GLY A 177 -39.31 20.85 10.87
CA GLY A 177 -38.70 21.79 9.94
C GLY A 177 -37.20 21.92 10.16
N THR A 178 -36.59 21.02 10.93
CA THR A 178 -35.20 21.14 11.32
C THR A 178 -34.39 19.87 11.20
N ASP A 179 -33.25 20.04 10.53
CA ASP A 179 -32.16 19.08 10.38
C ASP A 179 -31.42 18.97 11.72
N ASP A 180 -31.79 17.98 12.53
CA ASP A 180 -31.17 17.72 13.83
C ASP A 180 -29.95 16.80 13.67
N ASP A 181 -29.87 16.00 12.60
CA ASP A 181 -28.78 15.07 12.36
C ASP A 181 -27.64 15.58 11.45
N CYS A 182 -27.74 16.85 11.02
CA CYS A 182 -26.79 17.54 10.16
C CYS A 182 -26.64 16.90 8.75
N GLY A 183 -27.64 16.16 8.29
CA GLY A 183 -27.72 15.46 7.00
C GLY A 183 -28.19 16.33 5.82
N GLY A 184 -28.57 17.58 6.06
CA GLY A 184 -28.95 18.55 5.03
C GLY A 184 -30.42 18.50 4.60
N SER A 185 -31.29 17.79 5.32
CA SER A 185 -32.75 17.78 5.11
C SER A 185 -33.49 17.36 6.37
N ASP A 186 -34.63 18.02 6.66
CA ASP A 186 -35.65 17.61 7.65
C ASP A 186 -36.46 16.42 7.10
N ASP A 187 -35.88 15.21 7.14
CA ASP A 187 -36.55 13.96 6.73
C ASP A 187 -36.54 12.99 7.91
N PRO A 188 -37.69 12.44 8.34
CA PRO A 188 -37.73 11.32 9.28
C PRO A 188 -37.23 10.03 8.62
N ASP A 189 -35.97 9.99 8.19
CA ASP A 189 -35.26 8.79 7.75
C ASP A 189 -34.22 8.44 8.82
N PRO A 190 -34.18 7.18 9.30
CA PRO A 190 -33.48 6.79 10.49
C PRO A 190 -32.00 6.79 10.16
N ASN A 191 -31.32 7.85 10.53
CA ASN A 191 -29.90 7.95 10.33
C ASN A 191 -29.23 6.68 10.86
N VAL A 192 -28.56 6.03 9.93
CA VAL A 192 -27.88 4.75 10.06
C VAL A 192 -26.58 5.03 10.82
N GLY A 193 -26.73 5.46 12.08
CA GLY A 193 -25.72 5.26 13.09
C GLY A 193 -25.62 3.76 13.32
N LEU A 194 -24.85 3.06 12.49
CA LEU A 194 -24.52 1.66 12.73
C LEU A 194 -23.60 1.62 13.95
N SER A 195 -24.20 1.73 15.13
CA SER A 195 -23.53 1.50 16.39
C SER A 195 -23.20 0.01 16.46
N LYS A 196 -21.91 -0.30 16.51
CA LYS A 196 -21.28 -1.54 17.01
C LYS A 196 -22.22 -2.74 17.11
N LYS A 197 -22.04 -3.69 16.17
CA LYS A 197 -22.50 -5.10 16.24
C LYS A 197 -23.90 -5.41 15.67
N SER A 198 -24.29 -4.79 14.54
CA SER A 198 -25.43 -5.26 13.74
C SER A 198 -24.97 -5.75 12.36
N VAL A 199 -25.23 -7.03 12.12
CA VAL A 199 -25.17 -7.73 10.84
C VAL A 199 -26.19 -7.07 9.88
N GLU A 200 -25.77 -6.65 8.67
CA GLU A 200 -26.55 -5.97 7.61
C GLU A 200 -26.93 -4.50 7.88
N GLY A 201 -26.20 -3.54 7.30
CA GLY A 201 -26.45 -2.11 7.49
C GLY A 201 -26.06 -1.18 6.33
N LEU A 202 -24.93 -1.40 5.67
CA LEU A 202 -24.46 -0.50 4.62
C LEU A 202 -25.31 -0.63 3.35
N GLN A 203 -25.60 -1.86 2.91
CA GLN A 203 -26.49 -2.05 1.75
C GLN A 203 -27.90 -1.51 2.05
N LEU A 204 -28.42 -1.69 3.26
CA LEU A 204 -29.72 -1.15 3.63
C LEU A 204 -29.74 0.40 3.60
N ALA A 205 -28.65 1.03 4.05
CA ALA A 205 -28.50 2.49 3.96
C ALA A 205 -28.46 2.95 2.50
N LEU A 206 -27.67 2.27 1.66
CA LEU A 206 -27.62 2.53 0.22
C LEU A 206 -28.98 2.34 -0.44
N ASP A 207 -29.75 1.32 -0.06
CA ASP A 207 -31.07 1.04 -0.60
C ASP A 207 -32.10 2.13 -0.22
N GLY A 208 -32.02 2.65 1.00
CA GLY A 208 -32.91 3.67 1.56
C GLY A 208 -32.79 5.03 0.88
N VAL A 209 -31.59 5.41 0.43
CA VAL A 209 -31.37 6.72 -0.19
C VAL A 209 -31.89 6.81 -1.62
N GLY A 210 -32.36 8.00 -2.00
CA GLY A 210 -32.83 8.33 -3.34
C GLY A 210 -31.72 8.40 -4.41
N GLN A 211 -32.07 8.89 -5.61
CA GLN A 211 -31.14 9.02 -6.75
C GLN A 211 -30.34 10.33 -6.74
N ASP A 212 -30.66 11.27 -5.85
CA ASP A 212 -29.96 12.54 -5.73
C ASP A 212 -28.59 12.36 -5.06
N THR A 213 -27.68 13.31 -5.27
CA THR A 213 -26.37 13.29 -4.63
C THR A 213 -26.50 13.32 -3.11
N ARG A 214 -25.98 12.31 -2.42
CA ARG A 214 -26.06 12.18 -0.96
C ARG A 214 -24.74 11.68 -0.37
N THR A 215 -24.52 12.02 0.89
CA THR A 215 -23.43 11.49 1.71
C THR A 215 -24.02 10.71 2.86
N ILE A 216 -23.53 9.50 3.09
CA ILE A 216 -23.89 8.68 4.26
C ILE A 216 -22.65 8.62 5.16
N TRP A 217 -22.79 9.11 6.38
CA TRP A 217 -21.73 9.09 7.39
C TRP A 217 -21.75 7.76 8.14
N VAL A 218 -20.60 7.12 8.25
CA VAL A 218 -20.46 5.78 8.82
C VAL A 218 -19.49 5.83 10.00
N GLY A 219 -19.91 5.31 11.15
CA GLY A 219 -19.08 5.21 12.35
C GLY A 219 -18.03 4.10 12.27
N ALA A 220 -17.11 4.08 13.22
CA ALA A 220 -16.20 2.97 13.43
C ALA A 220 -16.93 1.65 13.67
N GLY A 221 -16.41 0.58 13.08
CA GLY A 221 -16.94 -0.77 13.20
C GLY A 221 -16.50 -1.68 12.05
N THR A 222 -16.70 -2.97 12.26
CA THR A 222 -16.55 -3.99 11.22
C THR A 222 -17.93 -4.36 10.68
N TYR A 223 -18.13 -4.13 9.38
CA TYR A 223 -19.32 -4.40 8.61
C TYR A 223 -19.11 -5.69 7.82
N LEU A 224 -19.81 -6.76 8.23
CA LEU A 224 -19.72 -8.07 7.60
C LEU A 224 -20.66 -8.11 6.39
N GLU A 225 -20.21 -7.57 5.26
CA GLU A 225 -20.98 -7.38 4.04
C GLU A 225 -20.10 -7.61 2.82
N HIS A 226 -20.71 -8.17 1.77
CA HIS A 226 -20.08 -8.36 0.48
C HIS A 226 -21.07 -7.99 -0.62
N ASN A 227 -20.54 -7.70 -1.80
CA ASN A 227 -21.23 -7.18 -2.98
C ASN A 227 -22.02 -5.92 -2.67
N LEU A 228 -21.44 -5.00 -1.90
CA LEU A 228 -22.05 -3.70 -1.62
C LEU A 228 -22.24 -2.93 -2.94
N ASP A 229 -23.49 -2.71 -3.33
CA ASP A 229 -23.89 -2.16 -4.64
C ASP A 229 -24.53 -0.78 -4.47
N PHE A 230 -23.96 0.20 -5.17
CA PHE A 230 -24.44 1.59 -5.19
C PHE A 230 -25.61 1.78 -6.16
N ALA A 231 -25.94 0.79 -6.99
CA ALA A 231 -27.11 0.73 -7.85
C ALA A 231 -27.31 1.97 -8.74
N GLY A 232 -26.22 2.49 -9.28
CA GLY A 232 -26.19 3.68 -10.15
C GLY A 232 -26.43 5.01 -9.41
N LYS A 233 -26.53 5.00 -8.08
CA LYS A 233 -26.82 6.20 -7.27
C LYS A 233 -25.56 7.05 -7.08
N ALA A 234 -25.73 8.36 -7.07
CA ALA A 234 -24.67 9.34 -6.79
C ALA A 234 -24.42 9.48 -5.27
N VAL A 235 -24.05 8.40 -4.59
CA VAL A 235 -23.96 8.35 -3.12
C VAL A 235 -22.52 8.13 -2.69
N LYS A 236 -22.03 8.93 -1.74
CA LYS A 236 -20.71 8.73 -1.12
C LYS A 236 -20.86 8.19 0.30
N LEU A 237 -20.26 7.05 0.60
CA LEU A 237 -20.08 6.62 2.00
C LEU A 237 -18.81 7.28 2.54
N VAL A 238 -18.90 7.87 3.73
CA VAL A 238 -17.77 8.57 4.36
C VAL A 238 -17.65 8.09 5.80
N SER A 239 -16.51 7.52 6.16
CA SER A 239 -16.19 7.22 7.56
C SER A 239 -15.94 8.50 8.34
N VAL A 240 -16.47 8.58 9.55
CA VAL A 240 -16.14 9.67 10.49
C VAL A 240 -14.88 9.40 11.31
N ASP A 241 -14.43 8.14 11.36
CA ASP A 241 -13.32 7.68 12.22
C ASP A 241 -12.09 7.21 11.41
N GLY A 242 -12.18 7.14 10.08
CA GLY A 242 -11.09 6.76 9.18
C GLY A 242 -10.98 5.27 8.88
N ALA A 243 -10.12 4.92 7.91
CA ALA A 243 -10.04 3.56 7.36
C ALA A 243 -9.57 2.51 8.37
N GLU A 244 -8.74 2.89 9.34
CA GLU A 244 -8.24 1.96 10.36
C GLU A 244 -9.35 1.46 11.31
N GLN A 245 -10.43 2.23 11.45
CA GLN A 245 -11.51 1.95 12.39
C GLN A 245 -12.83 1.55 11.71
N THR A 246 -12.96 1.76 10.40
CA THR A 246 -14.17 1.46 9.63
C THR A 246 -13.88 0.43 8.55
N VAL A 247 -14.20 -0.83 8.84
CA VAL A 247 -13.84 -1.99 8.02
C VAL A 247 -15.08 -2.60 7.39
N VAL A 248 -15.06 -2.82 6.08
CA VAL A 248 -16.01 -3.69 5.36
C VAL A 248 -15.28 -4.99 5.06
N ASP A 249 -15.71 -6.06 5.72
CA ASP A 249 -15.14 -7.40 5.59
C ASP A 249 -16.14 -8.31 4.90
N ALA A 250 -15.73 -8.87 3.76
CA ALA A 250 -16.55 -9.75 2.95
C ALA A 250 -16.50 -11.22 3.39
N GLU A 251 -15.80 -11.56 4.47
CA GLU A 251 -15.76 -12.90 5.09
C GLU A 251 -15.40 -14.03 4.10
N GLU A 252 -14.41 -13.80 3.26
CA GLU A 252 -13.95 -14.69 2.18
C GLU A 252 -15.05 -14.99 1.13
N GLN A 253 -15.97 -14.05 0.91
CA GLN A 253 -17.08 -14.20 -0.03
C GLN A 253 -17.15 -13.03 -1.00
N GLY A 254 -17.46 -13.30 -2.28
CA GLY A 254 -17.81 -12.27 -3.25
C GLY A 254 -16.77 -11.15 -3.37
N THR A 255 -17.15 -10.04 -4.01
CA THR A 255 -16.34 -8.82 -4.00
C THR A 255 -16.78 -7.96 -2.82
N VAL A 256 -15.91 -7.18 -2.17
CA VAL A 256 -16.37 -6.29 -1.07
C VAL A 256 -17.36 -5.24 -1.59
N VAL A 257 -16.96 -4.43 -2.59
CA VAL A 257 -17.80 -3.38 -3.19
C VAL A 257 -17.91 -3.49 -4.72
N VAL A 258 -19.09 -3.18 -5.26
CA VAL A 258 -19.39 -3.25 -6.70
C VAL A 258 -19.94 -1.91 -7.20
N PHE A 259 -19.39 -1.47 -8.33
CA PHE A 259 -19.86 -0.32 -9.12
C PHE A 259 -20.03 -0.79 -10.57
N ASP A 260 -21.24 -1.17 -10.98
CA ASP A 260 -21.49 -1.73 -12.31
C ASP A 260 -22.75 -1.21 -13.03
N GLN A 261 -23.37 -0.13 -12.51
CA GLN A 261 -24.61 0.44 -13.04
C GLN A 261 -24.48 1.89 -13.50
N GLY A 262 -23.26 2.35 -13.82
CA GLY A 262 -23.00 3.67 -14.37
C GLY A 262 -22.78 4.75 -13.30
N GLU A 263 -22.34 4.36 -12.12
CA GLU A 263 -21.98 5.27 -11.03
C GLU A 263 -20.92 6.28 -11.49
N GLY A 264 -21.10 7.56 -11.15
CA GLY A 264 -20.17 8.64 -11.46
C GLY A 264 -19.23 8.98 -10.30
N ALA A 265 -18.48 10.08 -10.43
CA ALA A 265 -17.48 10.49 -9.43
C ALA A 265 -18.07 10.86 -8.06
N ASP A 266 -19.36 11.20 -8.01
CA ASP A 266 -20.10 11.48 -6.78
C ASP A 266 -20.49 10.19 -6.02
N ALA A 267 -20.34 9.03 -6.65
CA ALA A 267 -20.49 7.74 -6.01
C ALA A 267 -19.12 7.24 -5.51
N GLY A 268 -19.05 6.69 -4.30
CA GLY A 268 -17.75 6.30 -3.79
C GLY A 268 -17.64 6.04 -2.30
N LEU A 269 -16.39 5.87 -1.87
CA LEU A 269 -15.98 5.55 -0.52
C LEU A 269 -14.90 6.52 -0.05
N ASP A 270 -14.93 6.86 1.24
CA ASP A 270 -13.93 7.72 1.88
C ASP A 270 -13.64 7.22 3.29
N GLY A 271 -12.40 6.82 3.59
CA GLY A 271 -12.05 6.38 4.94
C GLY A 271 -12.47 4.95 5.29
N PHE A 272 -12.44 3.99 4.35
CA PHE A 272 -12.81 2.60 4.64
C PHE A 272 -11.66 1.62 4.42
N THR A 273 -11.59 0.58 5.24
CA THR A 273 -10.85 -0.63 4.91
C THR A 273 -11.77 -1.63 4.18
N LEU A 274 -11.36 -2.14 3.03
CA LEU A 274 -12.05 -3.16 2.25
C LEU A 274 -11.23 -4.46 2.28
N THR A 275 -11.78 -5.52 2.87
CA THR A 275 -11.04 -6.77 3.12
C THR A 275 -11.89 -8.03 2.99
N GLY A 276 -11.23 -9.19 2.97
CA GLY A 276 -11.88 -10.50 2.96
C GLY A 276 -12.60 -10.84 1.66
N GLY A 277 -12.42 -10.08 0.58
CA GLY A 277 -13.05 -10.38 -0.70
C GLY A 277 -12.47 -11.62 -1.39
N LEU A 278 -13.33 -12.46 -1.98
CA LEU A 278 -12.99 -13.64 -2.78
C LEU A 278 -13.68 -13.64 -4.16
N GLY A 279 -13.88 -12.46 -4.73
CA GLY A 279 -14.59 -12.26 -5.99
C GLY A 279 -13.78 -12.75 -7.19
N SER A 280 -14.43 -13.18 -8.27
CA SER A 280 -13.69 -13.57 -9.48
C SER A 280 -13.06 -12.37 -10.21
N LEU A 281 -13.68 -11.19 -10.10
CA LEU A 281 -13.29 -9.94 -10.73
C LEU A 281 -13.28 -8.86 -9.66
N GLY A 282 -12.11 -8.55 -9.10
CA GLY A 282 -12.03 -7.67 -7.95
C GLY A 282 -12.33 -8.42 -6.67
N GLY A 283 -11.34 -8.61 -5.81
CA GLY A 283 -11.60 -9.11 -4.46
C GLY A 283 -12.14 -7.98 -3.59
N GLY A 284 -11.39 -6.89 -3.48
CA GLY A 284 -11.78 -5.66 -2.78
C GLY A 284 -12.81 -4.81 -3.53
N GLY A 285 -12.70 -4.67 -4.85
CA GLY A 285 -13.62 -3.82 -5.62
C GLY A 285 -13.79 -4.22 -7.09
N CYS A 286 -15.02 -4.13 -7.60
CA CYS A 286 -15.33 -4.39 -9.01
C CYS A 286 -15.95 -3.13 -9.65
N ILE A 287 -15.27 -2.55 -10.64
CA ILE A 287 -15.68 -1.33 -11.32
C ILE A 287 -15.89 -1.63 -12.81
N GLN A 288 -17.14 -1.57 -13.28
CA GLN A 288 -17.49 -1.95 -14.65
C GLN A 288 -18.47 -0.96 -15.28
N GLY A 289 -17.99 -0.16 -16.24
CA GLY A 289 -18.82 0.89 -16.85
C GLY A 289 -19.17 2.03 -15.91
N SER A 290 -18.40 2.20 -14.84
CA SER A 290 -18.63 3.16 -13.76
C SER A 290 -17.33 3.91 -13.44
N SER A 291 -17.43 5.09 -12.84
CA SER A 291 -16.29 5.97 -12.55
C SER A 291 -16.36 6.53 -11.14
N PRO A 292 -16.37 5.67 -10.10
CA PRO A 292 -16.47 6.10 -8.71
C PRO A 292 -15.21 6.84 -8.23
N SER A 293 -15.33 7.53 -7.10
CA SER A 293 -14.21 8.06 -6.33
C SER A 293 -13.94 7.21 -5.08
N ILE A 294 -12.68 6.83 -4.85
CA ILE A 294 -12.26 6.13 -3.63
C ILE A 294 -11.12 6.93 -3.02
N SER A 295 -11.27 7.36 -1.77
CA SER A 295 -10.27 8.18 -1.10
C SER A 295 -9.96 7.69 0.32
N ASN A 296 -8.74 7.94 0.80
CA ASN A 296 -8.35 7.72 2.20
C ASN A 296 -8.67 6.30 2.70
N SER A 297 -8.56 5.32 1.81
CA SER A 297 -9.09 3.98 2.03
C SER A 297 -7.98 2.95 1.90
N ILE A 298 -8.18 1.81 2.57
CA ILE A 298 -7.25 0.69 2.57
C ILE A 298 -7.96 -0.48 1.86
N ILE A 299 -7.31 -1.10 0.88
CA ILE A 299 -7.80 -2.27 0.16
C ILE A 299 -6.80 -3.40 0.42
N THR A 300 -7.15 -4.32 1.31
CA THR A 300 -6.18 -5.29 1.85
C THR A 300 -6.72 -6.69 2.04
N GLY A 301 -5.86 -7.70 1.90
CA GLY A 301 -6.20 -9.09 2.18
C GLY A 301 -7.32 -9.66 1.32
N ASN A 302 -7.45 -9.17 0.09
CA ASN A 302 -8.46 -9.64 -0.86
C ASN A 302 -7.84 -10.57 -1.91
N SER A 303 -8.63 -11.49 -2.45
CA SER A 303 -8.22 -12.45 -3.46
C SER A 303 -9.19 -12.52 -4.63
N ALA A 304 -8.68 -12.62 -5.86
CA ALA A 304 -9.50 -12.75 -7.07
C ALA A 304 -8.81 -13.54 -8.19
N THR A 305 -9.53 -13.81 -9.28
CA THR A 305 -8.87 -14.27 -10.52
C THR A 305 -8.12 -13.11 -11.16
N TYR A 306 -8.80 -11.96 -11.31
CA TYR A 306 -8.25 -10.73 -11.85
C TYR A 306 -8.50 -9.57 -10.89
N GLY A 307 -7.48 -8.77 -10.58
CA GLY A 307 -7.64 -7.65 -9.67
C GLY A 307 -7.86 -8.12 -8.24
N GLY A 308 -6.86 -8.69 -7.58
CA GLY A 308 -6.99 -9.16 -6.19
C GLY A 308 -7.56 -8.07 -5.29
N GLY A 309 -7.01 -6.86 -5.38
CA GLY A 309 -7.61 -5.65 -4.82
C GLY A 309 -8.79 -5.15 -5.66
N VAL A 310 -8.53 -4.54 -6.81
CA VAL A 310 -9.59 -3.93 -7.65
C VAL A 310 -9.51 -4.39 -9.10
N TYR A 311 -10.67 -4.68 -9.68
CA TYR A 311 -10.83 -4.92 -11.12
C TYR A 311 -11.60 -3.78 -11.78
N ILE A 312 -11.09 -3.29 -12.91
CA ILE A 312 -11.62 -2.12 -13.64
C ILE A 312 -11.84 -2.50 -15.11
N SER A 313 -13.05 -2.34 -15.63
CA SER A 313 -13.39 -2.62 -17.03
C SER A 313 -14.52 -1.72 -17.57
N GLY A 314 -14.94 -1.90 -18.83
CA GLY A 314 -16.18 -1.28 -19.32
C GLY A 314 -16.10 0.21 -19.68
N ASN A 315 -14.93 0.74 -20.04
CA ASN A 315 -14.69 2.18 -20.22
C ASN A 315 -14.93 2.98 -18.94
N SER A 316 -14.38 2.47 -17.83
CA SER A 316 -14.41 3.12 -16.51
C SER A 316 -13.27 4.12 -16.35
N TYR A 317 -13.56 5.20 -15.59
CA TYR A 317 -12.62 6.29 -15.31
C TYR A 317 -12.50 6.59 -13.79
N PRO A 318 -12.21 5.60 -12.94
CA PRO A 318 -12.20 5.79 -11.49
C PRO A 318 -11.07 6.71 -11.04
N PHE A 319 -11.32 7.41 -9.93
CA PHE A 319 -10.34 8.24 -9.25
C PHE A 319 -10.01 7.67 -7.87
N PHE A 320 -8.73 7.40 -7.64
CA PHE A 320 -8.18 6.97 -6.36
C PHE A 320 -7.29 8.08 -5.78
N GLU A 321 -7.56 8.49 -4.54
CA GLU A 321 -6.75 9.50 -3.85
C GLU A 321 -6.35 9.04 -2.45
N ARG A 322 -5.05 8.96 -2.18
CA ARG A 322 -4.51 8.51 -0.88
C ARG A 322 -5.11 7.15 -0.49
N VAL A 323 -5.00 6.19 -1.42
CA VAL A 323 -5.48 4.82 -1.23
C VAL A 323 -4.28 3.90 -1.06
N SER A 324 -4.39 2.98 -0.11
CA SER A 324 -3.42 1.93 0.12
C SER A 324 -3.98 0.61 -0.42
N VAL A 325 -3.30 0.00 -1.40
CA VAL A 325 -3.69 -1.29 -2.00
C VAL A 325 -2.63 -2.33 -1.64
N ASN A 326 -2.88 -3.09 -0.57
CA ASN A 326 -1.84 -3.87 0.09
C ASN A 326 -2.18 -5.35 0.25
N GLY A 327 -1.20 -6.23 0.01
CA GLY A 327 -1.34 -7.64 0.39
C GLY A 327 -2.51 -8.38 -0.28
N ASN A 328 -2.88 -7.98 -1.50
CA ASN A 328 -3.94 -8.64 -2.26
C ASN A 328 -3.36 -9.68 -3.22
N GLU A 329 -4.15 -10.71 -3.55
CA GLU A 329 -3.73 -11.84 -4.38
C GLU A 329 -4.60 -12.01 -5.63
N ALA A 330 -3.96 -12.20 -6.78
CA ALA A 330 -4.63 -12.61 -8.01
C ALA A 330 -4.12 -13.98 -8.47
N THR A 331 -5.03 -14.93 -8.69
CA THR A 331 -4.65 -16.25 -9.20
C THR A 331 -4.25 -16.23 -10.68
N ASP A 332 -4.51 -15.12 -11.38
CA ASP A 332 -4.05 -14.89 -12.75
C ASP A 332 -3.22 -13.59 -12.83
N SER A 333 -3.86 -12.42 -12.85
CA SER A 333 -3.18 -11.14 -13.12
C SER A 333 -3.77 -9.96 -12.36
N GLY A 334 -2.95 -8.96 -12.05
CA GLY A 334 -3.36 -7.76 -11.31
C GLY A 334 -3.56 -8.07 -9.83
N GLY A 335 -2.50 -8.36 -9.08
CA GLY A 335 -2.61 -8.71 -7.66
C GLY A 335 -3.25 -7.57 -6.86
N GLY A 336 -2.74 -6.34 -7.04
CA GLY A 336 -3.37 -5.14 -6.50
C GLY A 336 -4.52 -4.67 -7.39
N LEU A 337 -4.20 -4.30 -8.63
CA LEU A 337 -5.13 -3.64 -9.55
C LEU A 337 -5.09 -4.29 -10.93
N PHE A 338 -6.25 -4.53 -11.53
CA PHE A 338 -6.39 -4.93 -12.92
C PHE A 338 -7.20 -3.90 -13.71
N MET A 339 -6.67 -3.47 -14.85
CA MET A 339 -7.34 -2.56 -15.78
C MET A 339 -7.53 -3.20 -17.15
N GLY A 340 -8.78 -3.28 -17.60
CA GLY A 340 -9.16 -3.77 -18.92
C GLY A 340 -9.20 -2.69 -20.00
N ASN A 341 -9.53 -3.12 -21.22
CA ASN A 341 -9.45 -2.28 -22.41
C ASN A 341 -10.35 -1.03 -22.34
N GLY A 342 -9.84 0.11 -22.80
CA GLY A 342 -10.59 1.37 -22.87
C GLY A 342 -10.82 2.07 -21.53
N THR A 343 -10.22 1.56 -20.44
CA THR A 343 -10.28 2.18 -19.11
C THR A 343 -9.18 3.22 -18.93
N MET A 344 -9.41 4.19 -18.04
CA MET A 344 -8.37 5.11 -17.59
C MET A 344 -8.49 5.37 -16.10
N MET A 345 -7.54 4.89 -15.32
CA MET A 345 -7.51 5.07 -13.88
C MET A 345 -6.61 6.26 -13.55
N ASN A 346 -7.08 7.13 -12.68
CA ASN A 346 -6.26 8.18 -12.09
C ASN A 346 -6.05 7.87 -10.62
N PHE A 347 -4.80 7.54 -10.25
CA PHE A 347 -4.41 7.20 -8.89
C PHE A 347 -3.33 8.17 -8.43
N LYS A 348 -3.69 8.98 -7.44
CA LYS A 348 -2.87 10.06 -6.93
C LYS A 348 -2.65 9.92 -5.42
N GLY A 349 -1.40 9.80 -5.00
CA GLY A 349 -1.08 9.62 -3.59
C GLY A 349 -1.49 8.24 -3.08
N GLY A 350 -0.62 7.62 -2.29
CA GLY A 350 -0.83 6.30 -1.70
C GLY A 350 0.13 5.25 -2.23
N GLU A 351 -0.26 4.00 -2.07
CA GLU A 351 0.65 2.87 -2.22
C GLU A 351 -0.01 1.64 -2.81
N VAL A 352 0.79 0.84 -3.51
CA VAL A 352 0.43 -0.47 -4.04
C VAL A 352 1.51 -1.44 -3.61
N ASN A 353 1.36 -2.05 -2.43
CA ASN A 353 2.43 -2.81 -1.81
C ASN A 353 2.09 -4.28 -1.54
N TYR A 354 3.10 -5.15 -1.57
CA TYR A 354 2.97 -6.55 -1.15
C TYR A 354 1.90 -7.36 -1.91
N ASN A 355 1.45 -6.90 -3.07
CA ASN A 355 0.44 -7.61 -3.84
C ASN A 355 1.08 -8.71 -4.68
N THR A 356 0.37 -9.81 -4.86
CA THR A 356 0.87 -10.99 -5.58
C THR A 356 -0.06 -11.35 -6.72
N ALA A 357 0.48 -11.54 -7.92
CA ALA A 357 -0.20 -12.18 -9.04
C ALA A 357 0.55 -13.43 -9.48
N LEU A 358 -0.16 -14.42 -10.02
CA LEU A 358 0.50 -15.60 -10.56
C LEU A 358 1.28 -15.29 -11.86
N ILE A 359 0.72 -14.45 -12.73
CA ILE A 359 1.20 -14.23 -14.10
C ILE A 359 1.72 -12.81 -14.26
N GLU A 360 0.85 -11.80 -14.36
CA GLU A 360 1.26 -10.45 -14.77
C GLU A 360 0.72 -9.38 -13.82
N GLY A 361 1.50 -8.32 -13.60
CA GLY A 361 1.05 -7.15 -12.84
C GLY A 361 0.79 -7.48 -11.36
N GLY A 362 1.85 -7.78 -10.60
CA GLY A 362 1.71 -8.06 -9.17
C GLY A 362 1.04 -6.91 -8.45
N GLY A 363 1.56 -5.69 -8.65
CA GLY A 363 0.90 -4.45 -8.25
C GLY A 363 -0.22 -4.08 -9.22
N VAL A 364 0.12 -3.72 -10.46
CA VAL A 364 -0.83 -3.20 -11.45
C VAL A 364 -0.70 -3.93 -12.79
N MET A 365 -1.82 -4.45 -13.29
CA MET A 365 -1.97 -4.99 -14.64
C MET A 365 -2.76 -4.00 -15.51
N VAL A 366 -2.22 -3.61 -16.67
CA VAL A 366 -2.89 -2.72 -17.63
C VAL A 366 -3.00 -3.38 -19.00
N ASP A 367 -4.22 -3.78 -19.37
CA ASP A 367 -4.55 -4.41 -20.66
C ASP A 367 -5.42 -3.48 -21.50
N GLY A 368 -4.82 -2.81 -22.49
CA GLY A 368 -5.54 -1.93 -23.42
C GLY A 368 -6.07 -0.62 -22.82
N GLY A 369 -5.67 -0.25 -21.60
CA GLY A 369 -6.11 0.95 -20.86
C GLY A 369 -5.00 1.99 -20.64
N THR A 370 -5.28 2.99 -19.82
CA THR A 370 -4.32 4.02 -19.39
C THR A 370 -4.26 4.14 -17.87
N ALA A 371 -3.17 3.71 -17.25
CA ALA A 371 -2.90 3.97 -15.84
C ALA A 371 -2.17 5.31 -15.68
N MET A 372 -2.73 6.22 -14.88
CA MET A 372 -2.07 7.44 -14.43
C MET A 372 -1.74 7.30 -12.95
N LEU A 373 -0.48 7.00 -12.65
CA LEU A 373 0.05 6.86 -11.30
C LEU A 373 0.88 8.11 -10.99
N THR A 374 0.44 8.88 -9.99
CA THR A 374 1.11 10.13 -9.60
C THR A 374 1.38 10.10 -8.11
N THR A 375 2.65 10.24 -7.71
CA THR A 375 3.01 10.22 -6.29
C THR A 375 2.61 8.90 -5.64
N ILE A 376 3.01 7.79 -6.26
CA ILE A 376 2.66 6.43 -5.83
C ILE A 376 3.92 5.66 -5.44
N VAL A 377 3.82 4.92 -4.34
CA VAL A 377 4.78 3.89 -3.93
C VAL A 377 4.33 2.55 -4.47
N LEU A 378 5.19 1.85 -5.22
CA LEU A 378 4.95 0.49 -5.68
C LEU A 378 6.06 -0.41 -5.13
N ASN A 379 5.83 -1.01 -3.97
CA ASN A 379 6.88 -1.75 -3.26
C ASN A 379 6.51 -3.21 -3.01
N TRP A 380 7.51 -4.09 -3.13
CA TRP A 380 7.41 -5.50 -2.72
C TRP A 380 6.27 -6.30 -3.38
N ASN A 381 5.83 -5.91 -4.58
CA ASN A 381 4.85 -6.68 -5.33
C ASN A 381 5.52 -7.85 -6.06
N ARG A 382 4.78 -8.93 -6.28
CA ARG A 382 5.28 -10.17 -6.87
C ARG A 382 4.43 -10.62 -8.06
N ALA A 383 5.08 -11.00 -9.15
CA ALA A 383 4.44 -11.69 -10.27
C ALA A 383 5.43 -12.54 -11.06
N LEU A 384 4.95 -13.30 -12.05
CA LEU A 384 5.85 -13.87 -13.05
C LEU A 384 6.48 -12.74 -13.88
N ARG A 385 5.72 -11.76 -14.36
CA ARG A 385 6.18 -10.65 -15.21
C ARG A 385 5.56 -9.32 -14.79
N GLY A 386 6.31 -8.21 -14.92
CA GLY A 386 5.84 -6.88 -14.53
C GLY A 386 5.32 -6.84 -13.10
N SER A 387 6.14 -7.25 -12.13
CA SER A 387 5.70 -7.42 -10.74
C SER A 387 5.19 -6.14 -10.10
N ALA A 388 5.77 -4.98 -10.40
CA ALA A 388 5.17 -3.69 -10.04
C ALA A 388 4.06 -3.32 -11.03
N VAL A 389 4.41 -3.22 -12.31
CA VAL A 389 3.47 -2.86 -13.38
C VAL A 389 3.75 -3.69 -14.63
N TYR A 390 2.71 -4.33 -15.15
CA TYR A 390 2.71 -4.91 -16.48
C TYR A 390 1.73 -4.15 -17.38
N ALA A 391 2.16 -3.82 -18.60
CA ALA A 391 1.31 -3.16 -19.58
C ALA A 391 1.34 -3.89 -20.93
N ILE A 392 0.18 -4.07 -21.56
CA ILE A 392 0.01 -4.62 -22.90
C ILE A 392 -1.07 -3.85 -23.67
N GLY A 393 -0.75 -3.38 -24.87
CA GLY A 393 -1.60 -2.51 -25.67
C GLY A 393 -2.02 -1.23 -24.94
N ALA A 394 -1.27 -0.85 -23.91
CA ALA A 394 -1.68 0.05 -22.86
C ALA A 394 -0.65 1.15 -22.59
N VAL A 395 -1.08 2.18 -21.86
CA VAL A 395 -0.26 3.28 -21.40
C VAL A 395 -0.12 3.20 -19.88
N ALA A 396 1.11 3.24 -19.38
CA ALA A 396 1.41 3.40 -17.96
C ALA A 396 2.23 4.69 -17.76
N ASN A 397 1.62 5.69 -17.14
CA ASN A 397 2.28 6.94 -16.76
C ASN A 397 2.61 6.90 -15.27
N LEU A 398 3.89 6.94 -14.94
CA LEU A 398 4.41 6.96 -13.58
C LEU A 398 5.14 8.28 -13.37
N ASN A 399 4.48 9.20 -12.66
CA ASN A 399 5.01 10.53 -12.38
C ASN A 399 5.31 10.62 -10.89
N THR A 400 6.54 10.98 -10.51
CA THR A 400 6.93 11.10 -9.10
C THR A 400 6.66 9.80 -8.34
N CYS A 401 7.13 8.66 -8.86
CA CYS A 401 6.84 7.34 -8.27
C CYS A 401 8.10 6.67 -7.71
N GLU A 402 7.93 6.00 -6.58
CA GLU A 402 8.92 5.10 -5.99
C GLU A 402 8.56 3.65 -6.38
N ILE A 403 9.48 2.93 -7.01
CA ILE A 403 9.31 1.53 -7.40
C ILE A 403 10.44 0.72 -6.79
N LYS A 404 10.17 0.02 -5.68
CA LYS A 404 11.22 -0.63 -4.89
C LYS A 404 10.95 -2.10 -4.57
N GLY A 405 11.98 -2.95 -4.66
CA GLY A 405 11.93 -4.29 -4.08
C GLY A 405 10.90 -5.22 -4.73
N ASN A 406 10.40 -4.90 -5.92
CA ASN A 406 9.39 -5.72 -6.58
C ASN A 406 10.06 -6.96 -7.18
N ILE A 407 9.34 -8.08 -7.12
CA ILE A 407 9.89 -9.42 -7.35
C ILE A 407 9.23 -10.07 -8.58
N PRO A 408 9.75 -9.83 -9.79
CA PRO A 408 9.40 -10.59 -10.98
C PRO A 408 10.13 -11.93 -11.00
N THR A 409 9.44 -13.03 -11.30
CA THR A 409 10.11 -14.34 -11.46
C THR A 409 10.78 -14.47 -12.85
N GLU A 410 10.25 -13.77 -13.85
CA GLU A 410 10.75 -13.61 -15.21
C GLU A 410 10.63 -12.14 -15.66
N GLY A 411 11.43 -11.68 -16.62
CA GLY A 411 11.32 -10.32 -17.14
C GLY A 411 11.79 -9.24 -16.15
N GLY A 412 10.96 -8.22 -15.90
CA GLY A 412 11.29 -7.10 -15.00
C GLY A 412 10.13 -6.60 -14.14
N ALA A 413 10.42 -5.72 -13.19
CA ALA A 413 9.39 -5.18 -12.28
C ALA A 413 8.41 -4.26 -13.00
N LEU A 414 8.94 -3.42 -13.89
CA LEU A 414 8.16 -2.72 -14.90
C LEU A 414 8.35 -3.45 -16.22
N GLU A 415 7.26 -3.87 -16.86
CA GLU A 415 7.35 -4.66 -18.09
C GLU A 415 6.33 -4.24 -19.15
N GLY A 416 6.86 -3.96 -20.36
CA GLY A 416 6.07 -3.64 -21.55
C GLY A 416 5.97 -4.81 -22.51
N GLY A 417 4.74 -5.28 -22.71
CA GLY A 417 4.34 -6.20 -23.77
C GLY A 417 4.03 -5.50 -25.09
N VAL A 418 3.31 -6.20 -25.99
CA VAL A 418 2.93 -5.71 -27.32
C VAL A 418 2.19 -4.38 -27.20
N GLY A 419 2.65 -3.34 -27.88
CA GLY A 419 1.99 -2.03 -27.96
C GLY A 419 1.97 -1.22 -26.65
N ALA A 420 2.78 -1.62 -25.66
CA ALA A 420 2.87 -0.90 -24.40
C ALA A 420 3.64 0.42 -24.54
N TYR A 421 3.21 1.46 -23.81
CA TYR A 421 3.95 2.70 -23.64
C TYR A 421 4.11 3.05 -22.16
N PHE A 422 5.35 3.18 -21.71
CA PHE A 422 5.67 3.67 -20.37
C PHE A 422 6.17 5.12 -20.42
N SER A 423 5.63 5.98 -19.57
CA SER A 423 6.20 7.29 -19.29
C SER A 423 6.65 7.32 -17.83
N LEU A 424 7.96 7.44 -17.61
CA LEU A 424 8.53 7.64 -16.28
C LEU A 424 9.06 9.06 -16.23
N ASP A 425 8.51 9.86 -15.33
CA ASP A 425 8.94 11.24 -15.08
C ASP A 425 9.19 11.40 -13.59
N GLN A 426 10.42 11.73 -13.21
CA GLN A 426 10.78 11.90 -11.79
C GLN A 426 10.58 10.62 -10.99
N ALA A 427 11.01 9.46 -11.49
CA ALA A 427 10.84 8.19 -10.82
C ALA A 427 12.14 7.68 -10.19
N ILE A 428 12.01 6.86 -9.14
CA ILE A 428 13.09 6.04 -8.60
C ILE A 428 12.72 4.57 -8.75
N VAL A 429 13.61 3.81 -9.38
CA VAL A 429 13.46 2.36 -9.57
C VAL A 429 14.65 1.69 -8.91
N ASP A 430 14.45 1.18 -7.70
CA ASP A 430 15.52 0.65 -6.84
C ASP A 430 15.29 -0.82 -6.44
N ASP A 431 16.37 -1.59 -6.41
CA ASP A 431 16.41 -2.95 -5.84
C ASP A 431 15.29 -3.88 -6.35
N ASN A 432 14.89 -3.74 -7.62
CA ASN A 432 13.86 -4.60 -8.20
C ASN A 432 14.49 -5.84 -8.84
N GLY A 433 13.90 -7.01 -8.55
CA GLY A 433 14.31 -8.30 -9.07
C GLY A 433 14.91 -9.26 -8.03
N ASP A 434 14.61 -10.55 -8.20
CA ASP A 434 15.25 -11.65 -7.48
C ASP A 434 16.50 -12.15 -8.25
N PRO A 435 17.35 -13.02 -7.66
CA PRO A 435 18.45 -13.70 -8.36
C PRO A 435 17.94 -14.64 -9.47
N GLY A 436 17.63 -14.09 -10.64
CA GLY A 436 17.04 -14.79 -11.79
C GLY A 436 16.27 -13.86 -12.72
N SER A 437 15.78 -12.72 -12.20
CA SER A 437 15.11 -11.68 -12.97
C SER A 437 16.09 -10.93 -13.86
N LEU A 438 15.61 -10.37 -14.97
CA LEU A 438 16.47 -9.72 -15.95
C LEU A 438 16.70 -8.25 -15.62
N ALA A 439 15.69 -7.51 -15.19
CA ALA A 439 15.85 -6.07 -14.99
C ALA A 439 14.84 -5.42 -14.03
N GLY A 440 15.14 -4.18 -13.62
CA GLY A 440 14.13 -3.29 -13.03
C GLY A 440 13.06 -2.90 -14.07
N LEU A 441 13.49 -2.54 -15.28
CA LEU A 441 12.61 -2.26 -16.41
C LEU A 441 12.95 -3.15 -17.63
N PHE A 442 11.94 -3.84 -18.17
CA PHE A 442 12.10 -4.82 -19.24
C PHE A 442 11.14 -4.59 -20.42
N PHE A 443 11.67 -4.55 -21.64
CA PHE A 443 10.89 -4.46 -22.86
C PHE A 443 11.13 -5.67 -23.75
N ALA A 444 10.08 -6.47 -23.92
CA ALA A 444 10.13 -7.75 -24.62
C ALA A 444 9.79 -7.62 -26.11
N ASP A 445 8.96 -6.64 -26.48
CA ASP A 445 8.31 -6.57 -27.79
C ASP A 445 8.73 -5.35 -28.62
N SER A 446 8.88 -5.54 -29.93
CA SER A 446 9.27 -4.48 -30.88
C SER A 446 8.36 -3.25 -30.93
N SER A 447 7.10 -3.39 -30.52
CA SER A 447 6.13 -2.30 -30.46
C SER A 447 6.04 -1.64 -29.09
N ALA A 448 6.72 -2.19 -28.08
CA ALA A 448 6.81 -1.58 -26.76
C ALA A 448 7.74 -0.37 -26.79
N SER A 449 7.40 0.66 -26.04
CA SER A 449 8.24 1.84 -25.94
C SER A 449 8.18 2.52 -24.58
N ALA A 450 9.21 3.31 -24.28
CA ALA A 450 9.22 4.13 -23.09
C ALA A 450 9.90 5.48 -23.28
N ASN A 451 9.42 6.46 -22.53
CA ASN A 451 10.08 7.74 -22.32
C ASN A 451 10.36 7.90 -20.83
N ILE A 452 11.64 7.87 -20.47
CA ILE A 452 12.13 7.93 -19.10
C ILE A 452 12.90 9.24 -18.97
N LYS A 453 12.52 10.08 -18.02
CA LYS A 453 13.22 11.32 -17.75
C LYS A 453 13.24 11.75 -16.30
N ASN A 454 14.22 12.56 -15.94
CA ASN A 454 14.46 13.05 -14.58
C ASN A 454 14.46 11.93 -13.54
N SER A 455 14.90 10.73 -13.89
CA SER A 455 14.68 9.52 -13.11
C SER A 455 16.00 8.87 -12.72
N ILE A 456 15.97 8.07 -11.66
CA ILE A 456 17.12 7.30 -11.17
C ILE A 456 16.74 5.82 -11.19
N LEU A 457 17.50 5.00 -11.90
CA LEU A 457 17.36 3.54 -11.85
C LEU A 457 18.64 2.99 -11.23
N VAL A 458 18.49 2.25 -10.13
CA VAL A 458 19.61 1.89 -9.27
C VAL A 458 19.43 0.50 -8.63
N ASN A 459 20.53 -0.22 -8.39
CA ASN A 459 20.56 -1.55 -7.72
C ASN A 459 19.60 -2.64 -8.23
N ASN A 460 18.97 -2.48 -9.40
CA ASN A 460 18.06 -3.50 -9.92
C ASN A 460 18.84 -4.74 -10.38
N ALA A 461 18.16 -5.89 -10.50
CA ALA A 461 18.75 -7.22 -10.71
C ALA A 461 20.00 -7.31 -11.61
N ILE A 462 19.88 -7.82 -12.85
CA ILE A 462 21.04 -7.93 -13.74
C ILE A 462 21.27 -6.59 -14.45
N TYR A 463 20.18 -5.94 -14.88
CA TYR A 463 20.17 -4.66 -15.57
C TYR A 463 19.20 -3.68 -14.92
N ASN A 464 19.52 -2.39 -14.93
CA ASN A 464 18.53 -1.35 -14.65
C ASN A 464 17.48 -1.29 -15.76
N LEU A 465 17.94 -1.41 -17.02
CA LEU A 465 17.10 -1.41 -18.20
C LEU A 465 17.50 -2.54 -19.14
N TYR A 466 16.53 -3.34 -19.59
CA TYR A 466 16.74 -4.36 -20.61
C TYR A 466 15.74 -4.21 -21.75
N VAL A 467 16.24 -3.94 -22.95
CA VAL A 467 15.44 -3.80 -24.16
C VAL A 467 15.78 -4.94 -25.11
N LEU A 468 14.93 -5.97 -25.13
CA LEU A 468 15.04 -7.10 -26.05
C LEU A 468 14.63 -6.70 -27.48
N SER A 469 13.56 -5.92 -27.57
CA SER A 469 12.97 -5.33 -28.77
C SER A 469 12.12 -4.14 -28.31
N GLY A 470 11.99 -3.10 -29.12
CA GLY A 470 11.25 -1.89 -28.76
C GLY A 470 12.13 -0.64 -28.76
N SER A 471 11.58 0.47 -28.28
CA SER A 471 12.27 1.77 -28.30
C SER A 471 12.23 2.48 -26.96
N VAL A 472 13.36 2.98 -26.49
CA VAL A 472 13.43 3.75 -25.25
C VAL A 472 14.07 5.10 -25.50
N ARG A 473 13.49 6.13 -24.91
CA ARG A 473 14.08 7.46 -24.83
C ARG A 473 14.43 7.75 -23.38
N LEU A 474 15.68 8.09 -23.14
CA LEU A 474 16.23 8.41 -21.83
C LEU A 474 16.73 9.85 -21.86
N GLY A 475 16.17 10.67 -20.98
CA GLY A 475 16.45 12.10 -20.89
C GLY A 475 16.72 12.50 -19.44
N TYR A 476 17.93 12.90 -19.09
CA TYR A 476 18.28 13.25 -17.70
C TYR A 476 17.98 12.07 -16.78
N THR A 477 18.67 10.97 -17.01
CA THR A 477 18.44 9.71 -16.30
C THR A 477 19.75 9.16 -15.80
N ASP A 478 19.79 8.82 -14.53
CA ASP A 478 20.93 8.15 -13.93
C ASP A 478 20.70 6.63 -13.91
N LEU A 479 21.67 5.89 -14.43
CA LEU A 479 21.68 4.43 -14.41
C LEU A 479 22.88 3.98 -13.57
N TYR A 480 22.70 3.87 -12.26
CA TYR A 480 23.78 3.56 -11.32
C TYR A 480 23.69 2.13 -10.79
N GLN A 481 24.84 1.47 -10.65
CA GLN A 481 24.95 0.06 -10.28
C GLN A 481 24.13 -0.87 -11.20
N ALA A 482 24.10 -2.18 -10.93
CA ALA A 482 23.74 -3.21 -11.92
C ALA A 482 24.60 -3.15 -13.20
N THR A 483 24.31 -3.96 -14.22
CA THR A 483 25.02 -3.88 -15.52
C THR A 483 24.59 -2.64 -16.34
N GLY A 484 23.93 -1.65 -15.73
CA GLY A 484 23.37 -0.48 -16.42
C GLY A 484 22.23 -0.86 -17.37
N ALA A 485 22.35 -0.51 -18.65
CA ALA A 485 21.35 -0.83 -19.67
C ALA A 485 21.87 -1.85 -20.71
N TYR A 486 21.03 -2.82 -21.08
CA TYR A 486 21.25 -3.71 -22.23
C TYR A 486 20.25 -3.41 -23.34
N ILE A 487 20.75 -3.17 -24.55
CA ILE A 487 19.95 -2.89 -25.75
C ILE A 487 20.30 -3.89 -26.85
N ASN A 488 19.33 -4.70 -27.28
CA ASN A 488 19.55 -5.68 -28.35
C ASN A 488 19.39 -5.08 -29.75
N TYR A 489 20.44 -4.42 -30.24
CA TYR A 489 20.47 -3.86 -31.61
C TYR A 489 20.38 -4.90 -32.73
N SER A 490 20.49 -6.19 -32.41
CA SER A 490 20.43 -7.29 -33.39
C SER A 490 19.03 -7.88 -33.58
N ALA A 491 18.02 -7.38 -32.86
CA ALA A 491 16.64 -7.83 -33.02
C ALA A 491 16.12 -7.56 -34.45
N PRO A 492 15.25 -8.42 -35.01
CA PRO A 492 14.77 -8.30 -36.40
C PRO A 492 14.06 -6.97 -36.73
N LEU A 493 13.50 -6.30 -35.72
CA LEU A 493 12.88 -4.97 -35.82
C LEU A 493 13.68 -3.88 -35.09
N GLY A 494 14.87 -4.23 -34.57
CA GLY A 494 15.77 -3.36 -33.83
C GLY A 494 15.25 -2.98 -32.44
N ALA A 495 16.10 -3.11 -31.41
CA ALA A 495 15.92 -2.28 -30.22
C ALA A 495 16.57 -0.91 -30.48
N GLU A 496 15.91 0.17 -30.09
CA GLU A 496 16.41 1.54 -30.24
C GLU A 496 16.50 2.25 -28.89
N ALA A 497 17.56 3.05 -28.71
CA ALA A 497 17.73 3.87 -27.53
C ALA A 497 18.24 5.26 -27.92
N THR A 498 17.57 6.32 -27.43
CA THR A 498 18.03 7.71 -27.55
C THR A 498 18.38 8.25 -26.19
N TRP A 499 19.49 8.99 -26.12
CA TRP A 499 20.11 9.39 -24.87
C TRP A 499 20.35 10.90 -24.85
N VAL A 500 19.84 11.57 -23.82
CA VAL A 500 20.11 12.98 -23.53
C VAL A 500 20.39 13.09 -22.04
N GLY A 501 21.49 13.73 -21.62
CA GLY A 501 21.74 13.99 -20.19
C GLY A 501 21.89 12.74 -19.31
N LEU A 502 22.42 11.63 -19.83
CA LEU A 502 22.66 10.45 -19.00
C LEU A 502 23.80 10.64 -18.00
N SER A 503 23.66 10.01 -16.85
CA SER A 503 24.74 9.77 -15.90
C SER A 503 24.77 8.31 -15.42
N SER A 504 25.88 7.95 -14.78
CA SER A 504 26.05 6.68 -14.07
C SER A 504 27.02 6.96 -12.93
N VAL A 505 26.51 7.68 -11.94
CA VAL A 505 27.25 8.16 -10.77
C VAL A 505 26.47 7.80 -9.53
N ASP A 506 27.17 7.71 -8.40
CA ASP A 506 26.47 7.47 -7.14
C ASP A 506 25.44 8.57 -6.89
N PRO A 507 24.13 8.25 -6.78
CA PRO A 507 23.11 9.22 -6.44
C PRO A 507 23.39 9.91 -5.11
N GLY A 508 24.11 9.25 -4.19
CA GLY A 508 24.37 9.78 -2.87
C GLY A 508 23.05 10.02 -2.13
N PHE A 509 22.22 8.97 -1.99
CA PHE A 509 21.02 9.04 -1.18
C PHE A 509 21.35 9.22 0.31
N LEU A 510 20.45 9.85 1.07
CA LEU A 510 20.62 10.08 2.49
C LEU A 510 20.69 8.76 3.27
N THR A 511 19.78 7.82 2.98
CA THR A 511 19.82 6.45 3.50
C THR A 511 19.39 5.42 2.45
N ALA A 512 19.37 4.13 2.81
CA ALA A 512 18.87 3.08 1.92
C ALA A 512 17.33 3.10 1.73
N ASN A 513 16.59 3.78 2.61
CA ASN A 513 15.13 3.90 2.55
C ASN A 513 14.67 5.35 2.39
N ASP A 514 15.62 6.26 2.23
CA ASP A 514 15.38 7.68 2.09
C ASP A 514 16.13 8.15 0.85
N TYR A 515 15.36 8.40 -0.21
CA TYR A 515 15.90 8.75 -1.51
C TYR A 515 16.18 10.24 -1.69
N HIS A 516 16.09 11.03 -0.61
CA HIS A 516 16.64 12.37 -0.64
C HIS A 516 18.11 12.35 -1.05
N LEU A 517 18.48 13.24 -1.97
CA LEU A 517 19.86 13.36 -2.40
C LEU A 517 20.68 14.04 -1.28
N LEU A 518 21.94 13.70 -1.13
CA LEU A 518 22.84 14.47 -0.27
C LEU A 518 23.14 15.83 -0.94
N GLU A 519 23.46 16.86 -0.13
CA GLU A 519 23.87 18.20 -0.61
C GLU A 519 24.93 18.16 -1.72
N PHE A 520 25.86 17.21 -1.63
CA PHE A 520 26.96 17.05 -2.58
C PHE A 520 26.71 15.96 -3.63
N SER A 521 25.46 15.51 -3.76
CA SER A 521 25.09 14.55 -4.78
C SER A 521 25.43 15.11 -6.15
N PRO A 522 26.03 14.32 -7.04
CA PRO A 522 26.28 14.74 -8.41
C PRO A 522 25.00 14.87 -9.23
N LEU A 523 23.84 14.44 -8.72
CA LEU A 523 22.56 14.49 -9.42
C LEU A 523 21.74 15.76 -9.15
N VAL A 524 22.20 16.59 -8.21
CA VAL A 524 21.63 17.92 -7.96
C VAL A 524 21.83 18.83 -9.18
N ASP A 525 20.79 19.56 -9.58
CA ASP A 525 20.75 20.46 -10.74
C ASP A 525 21.03 19.78 -12.11
N LEU A 526 20.92 18.45 -12.20
CA LEU A 526 21.24 17.70 -13.42
C LEU A 526 20.02 17.17 -14.21
N GLY A 527 18.80 17.34 -13.72
CA GLY A 527 17.54 17.00 -14.37
C GLY A 527 17.21 17.87 -15.61
N ASP A 528 15.99 17.84 -16.12
CA ASP A 528 15.60 18.58 -17.33
C ASP A 528 15.79 20.08 -17.13
N SER A 529 16.54 20.73 -18.02
CA SER A 529 16.79 22.17 -17.97
C SER A 529 15.54 23.03 -18.17
N ASN A 530 14.44 22.45 -18.62
CA ASN A 530 13.15 23.14 -18.77
C ASN A 530 12.24 22.98 -17.53
N VAL A 531 12.66 22.18 -16.56
CA VAL A 531 11.97 21.98 -15.28
C VAL A 531 12.84 22.60 -14.20
N VAL A 532 12.21 23.30 -13.26
CA VAL A 532 12.89 23.98 -12.15
C VAL A 532 12.41 23.38 -10.84
N ASP A 533 13.31 23.36 -9.86
CA ASP A 533 12.98 23.03 -8.47
C ASP A 533 12.24 24.19 -7.81
N ILE A 534 11.72 23.94 -6.60
CA ILE A 534 10.98 24.94 -5.81
C ILE A 534 11.81 26.18 -5.49
N ASP A 535 13.14 26.05 -5.44
CA ASP A 535 14.09 27.14 -5.20
C ASP A 535 14.46 27.93 -6.48
N GLY A 536 13.94 27.48 -7.63
CA GLY A 536 14.17 28.07 -8.94
C GLY A 536 15.48 27.63 -9.62
N SER A 537 16.21 26.68 -9.03
CA SER A 537 17.34 26.01 -9.67
C SER A 537 16.84 25.05 -10.77
N ARG A 538 17.77 24.41 -11.48
CA ARG A 538 17.39 23.42 -12.51
C ARG A 538 16.96 22.16 -11.79
N SER A 539 15.94 21.46 -12.28
CA SER A 539 15.46 20.27 -11.57
C SER A 539 16.55 19.26 -11.21
N ASP A 540 16.49 18.72 -10.00
CA ASP A 540 17.23 17.51 -9.62
C ASP A 540 16.70 16.27 -10.37
N MET A 541 17.52 15.23 -10.48
CA MET A 541 17.04 13.90 -10.91
C MET A 541 16.47 13.12 -9.71
N GLY A 542 15.35 12.41 -9.92
CA GLY A 542 14.67 11.62 -8.88
C GLY A 542 13.30 12.18 -8.51
N ILE A 543 12.68 11.59 -7.48
CA ILE A 543 11.31 11.92 -7.02
C ILE A 543 11.24 13.26 -6.27
N TYR A 544 12.35 13.71 -5.71
CA TYR A 544 12.44 14.95 -4.92
C TYR A 544 12.89 16.18 -5.72
N GLY A 545 13.17 16.00 -7.01
CA GLY A 545 13.41 17.13 -7.92
C GLY A 545 12.12 17.68 -8.54
N GLY A 546 12.26 18.69 -9.39
CA GLY A 546 11.26 19.40 -10.16
C GLY A 546 10.18 20.15 -9.37
N LEU A 547 9.17 20.63 -10.11
CA LEU A 547 8.08 21.45 -9.57
C LEU A 547 7.24 20.76 -8.49
N ASN A 548 7.26 19.42 -8.46
CA ASN A 548 6.49 18.60 -7.52
C ASN A 548 7.40 17.94 -6.46
N GLY A 549 8.72 18.13 -6.51
CA GLY A 549 9.65 17.64 -5.52
C GLY A 549 9.36 18.25 -4.15
N GLY A 550 9.20 17.42 -3.12
CA GLY A 550 8.84 17.86 -1.77
C GLY A 550 7.43 18.44 -1.64
N SER A 551 6.49 18.01 -2.50
CA SER A 551 5.06 18.33 -2.38
C SER A 551 4.19 17.15 -1.99
N TRP A 552 4.83 16.01 -1.73
CA TRP A 552 4.21 14.81 -1.23
C TRP A 552 3.79 15.03 0.21
N ASP A 553 2.58 14.65 0.57
CA ASP A 553 2.08 14.53 1.94
C ASP A 553 1.58 13.09 2.01
N ARG A 554 2.47 12.16 2.39
CA ARG A 554 2.25 10.70 2.26
C ARG A 554 1.34 10.20 3.38
N ASP A 555 1.46 10.74 4.58
CA ASP A 555 0.59 10.38 5.71
C ASP A 555 -0.72 11.21 5.77
N GLY A 556 -0.81 12.29 4.99
CA GLY A 556 -2.03 13.08 4.82
C GLY A 556 -2.29 14.07 5.96
N ASP A 557 -1.27 14.40 6.76
CA ASP A 557 -1.35 15.31 7.90
C ASP A 557 -1.41 16.81 7.48
N GLY A 558 -1.16 17.10 6.19
CA GLY A 558 -1.16 18.43 5.61
C GLY A 558 0.22 19.10 5.54
N PHE A 559 1.27 18.44 6.03
CA PHE A 559 2.67 18.80 5.92
C PHE A 559 3.29 18.00 4.77
N LYS A 560 4.26 18.60 4.08
CA LYS A 560 4.86 17.98 2.88
C LYS A 560 6.22 17.40 3.19
N ASP A 561 6.52 16.22 2.63
CA ASP A 561 7.83 15.58 2.61
C ASP A 561 8.89 16.62 2.25
N TYR A 562 9.80 16.83 3.18
CA TYR A 562 10.80 17.87 3.12
C TYR A 562 11.99 17.46 2.26
N PHE A 563 12.42 18.34 1.36
CA PHE A 563 13.86 18.39 1.02
C PHE A 563 14.39 19.80 0.80
N TRP A 564 15.44 20.14 1.55
CA TRP A 564 16.33 21.24 1.27
C TRP A 564 17.79 20.72 1.29
N PRO A 565 18.46 20.65 0.13
CA PRO A 565 19.84 20.18 0.07
C PRO A 565 20.84 21.15 0.71
N GLY A 566 20.50 22.43 0.92
CA GLY A 566 21.43 23.42 1.45
C GLY A 566 21.53 23.46 2.99
N GLY A 567 22.50 24.18 3.52
CA GLY A 567 22.49 24.55 4.94
C GLY A 567 21.35 25.51 5.30
N HIS A 568 21.08 25.71 6.60
CA HIS A 568 20.11 26.72 7.13
C HIS A 568 20.23 28.07 6.40
N TYR A 569 21.44 28.48 6.01
CA TYR A 569 21.70 29.80 5.45
C TYR A 569 21.25 30.00 4.00
N ASP A 570 20.88 28.94 3.29
CA ASP A 570 20.61 29.00 1.85
C ASP A 570 19.12 28.82 1.51
N ALA A 571 18.25 28.61 2.50
CA ALA A 571 16.82 28.34 2.29
C ALA A 571 16.16 29.36 1.33
N PRO A 572 15.27 28.91 0.40
CA PRO A 572 14.68 29.77 -0.60
C PRO A 572 13.93 30.93 0.06
N THR A 573 13.89 32.07 -0.62
CA THR A 573 13.14 33.22 -0.11
C THR A 573 11.65 32.86 -0.05
N GLY A 574 11.09 32.75 1.16
CA GLY A 574 9.70 32.33 1.40
C GLY A 574 9.55 30.92 1.95
N PHE A 575 10.65 30.17 2.13
CA PHE A 575 10.63 28.86 2.77
C PHE A 575 10.15 28.95 4.23
N MET A 576 9.10 28.20 4.55
CA MET A 576 8.54 28.09 5.89
C MET A 576 8.72 26.65 6.37
N ALA A 577 9.78 26.40 7.14
CA ALA A 577 10.09 25.06 7.69
C ALA A 577 8.91 24.42 8.44
N ALA A 578 8.00 25.24 8.99
CA ALA A 578 6.81 24.79 9.71
C ALA A 578 5.65 24.33 8.79
N GLU A 579 5.87 24.18 7.48
CA GLU A 579 4.90 23.65 6.49
C GLU A 579 5.36 22.30 5.89
N TYR A 580 6.46 21.74 6.40
CA TYR A 580 7.10 20.52 5.88
C TYR A 580 7.31 19.52 7.00
N ASP A 581 7.33 18.24 6.63
CA ASP A 581 7.48 17.10 7.53
C ASP A 581 8.94 16.59 7.55
N ALA A 582 9.45 16.27 8.74
CA ALA A 582 10.73 15.62 8.94
C ALA A 582 10.70 14.09 8.75
N ASN A 583 9.52 13.46 8.74
CA ASN A 583 9.28 12.05 8.52
C ASN A 583 7.86 11.78 7.96
N ASP A 584 7.75 11.79 6.62
CA ASP A 584 6.51 11.56 5.82
C ASP A 584 5.89 10.16 5.98
N TYR A 585 6.31 9.39 6.99
CA TYR A 585 5.72 8.12 7.40
C TYR A 585 5.03 8.21 8.77
N ASP A 586 5.08 9.35 9.44
CA ASP A 586 4.60 9.53 10.81
C ASP A 586 3.95 10.90 11.00
N SER A 587 2.62 10.91 10.89
CA SER A 587 1.75 12.09 11.02
C SER A 587 1.85 12.84 12.35
N THR A 588 2.66 12.36 13.30
CA THR A 588 2.91 12.98 14.60
C THR A 588 4.22 13.77 14.64
N VAL A 589 5.05 13.65 13.61
CA VAL A 589 6.36 14.29 13.48
C VAL A 589 6.24 15.40 12.44
N HIS A 590 6.69 16.62 12.74
CA HIS A 590 6.77 17.74 11.79
C HIS A 590 8.07 18.54 11.99
#